data_AF-A0A1X7F0G2-F1
#
_entry.id   AF-A0A1X7F0G2-F1
#
_cell.length_a   1.000
_cell.length_b   1.000
_cell.length_c   1.000
_cell.angle_alpha   90.00
_cell.angle_beta   90.00
_cell.angle_gamma   90.00
#
_symmetry.space_group_name_H-M   'P 1'
#
loop_
_entity.id
_entity.type
_entity.pdbx_description
1 polymer ?
#
loop_
_entity_poly.entity_id
_entity_poly.type
_entity_poly.pdbx_seq_one_letter_code
_entity_poly.pdbx_strand_id
1 'polypeptide(L)'
;MTRTPSLRWTLSALLALALAAGPAAAQGSPAAGPRTVSWYADHPQARAQVQLACFDDPGRLGRDPDCVNAQQASVEVALREARSRTGTMDPNDPAFWSSDPENRLSQLMMCRRNPNLDHCDAAKRSLLIEAGKIQR
;
A
#
# COMPACT_ATOMS: atom_id res chain seq x y z
N MET A 1 -53.36 -14.34 -47.32
CA MET A 1 -52.96 -14.50 -48.73
C MET A 1 -51.68 -13.69 -48.94
N THR A 2 -50.55 -14.12 -49.48
CA THR A 2 -49.94 -15.39 -49.91
C THR A 2 -48.66 -14.98 -50.67
N ARG A 3 -47.58 -15.76 -50.48
CA ARG A 3 -46.45 -16.02 -51.42
C ARG A 3 -45.23 -15.08 -51.49
N THR A 4 -44.13 -15.75 -51.15
CA THR A 4 -42.71 -15.68 -51.53
C THR A 4 -42.42 -15.48 -53.04
N PRO A 5 -41.16 -15.18 -53.41
CA PRO A 5 -40.15 -16.22 -53.75
C PRO A 5 -38.78 -15.97 -53.06
N SER A 6 -38.10 -16.96 -52.48
CA SER A 6 -37.27 -18.01 -53.12
C SER A 6 -36.06 -17.44 -53.89
N LEU A 7 -34.89 -17.37 -53.24
CA LEU A 7 -33.80 -18.36 -53.34
C LEU A 7 -33.00 -18.29 -54.66
N ARG A 8 -31.76 -17.78 -54.59
CA ARG A 8 -30.66 -18.28 -55.43
C ARG A 8 -29.38 -18.36 -54.61
N TRP A 9 -28.97 -19.60 -54.40
CA TRP A 9 -27.66 -19.99 -53.91
C TRP A 9 -26.61 -19.70 -54.98
N THR A 10 -25.47 -19.16 -54.56
CA THR A 10 -24.18 -19.52 -55.16
C THR A 10 -23.18 -19.71 -54.03
N LEU A 11 -22.76 -20.96 -53.90
CA LEU A 11 -21.59 -21.45 -53.19
C LEU A 11 -20.29 -20.80 -53.68
N SER A 12 -19.25 -20.96 -52.85
CA SER A 12 -17.81 -20.85 -53.16
C SER A 12 -17.25 -19.43 -53.03
N ALA A 13 -16.10 -19.15 -52.40
CA ALA A 13 -14.98 -19.98 -52.02
C ALA A 13 -14.17 -19.33 -50.88
N LEU A 14 -13.66 -20.19 -49.99
CA LEU A 14 -12.28 -20.23 -49.47
C LEU A 14 -11.44 -18.93 -49.38
N LEU A 15 -11.00 -18.67 -48.15
CA LEU A 15 -9.58 -18.48 -47.78
C LEU A 15 -8.89 -17.15 -48.17
N ALA A 16 -8.73 -16.26 -47.20
CA ALA A 16 -7.47 -15.53 -46.97
C ALA A 16 -7.42 -15.00 -45.53
N LEU A 17 -6.78 -15.79 -44.66
CA LEU A 17 -6.35 -15.37 -43.33
C LEU A 17 -5.15 -14.42 -43.51
N ALA A 18 -5.40 -13.11 -43.64
CA ALA A 18 -4.33 -12.12 -43.62
C ALA A 18 -4.01 -11.75 -42.17
N LEU A 19 -3.12 -12.51 -41.54
CA LEU A 19 -2.39 -12.05 -40.36
C LEU A 19 -1.55 -10.84 -40.76
N ALA A 20 -2.05 -9.64 -40.48
CA ALA A 20 -1.22 -8.45 -40.42
C ALA A 20 -0.43 -8.49 -39.11
N ALA A 21 0.64 -9.30 -39.08
CA ALA A 21 1.69 -9.20 -38.08
C ALA A 21 2.49 -7.92 -38.36
N GLY A 22 1.95 -6.76 -37.95
CA GLY A 22 2.75 -5.55 -37.86
C GLY A 22 3.80 -5.73 -36.77
N PRO A 23 5.07 -5.34 -36.98
CA PRO A 23 6.02 -5.32 -35.90
C PRO A 23 5.49 -4.31 -34.87
N ALA A 24 5.11 -4.81 -33.70
CA ALA A 24 4.96 -3.97 -32.52
C ALA A 24 6.35 -3.37 -32.28
N ALA A 25 6.56 -2.14 -32.77
CA ALA A 25 7.68 -1.32 -32.37
C ALA A 25 7.54 -1.16 -30.86
N ALA A 26 8.27 -1.99 -30.11
CA ALA A 26 8.55 -1.77 -28.71
C ALA A 26 9.26 -0.41 -28.65
N GLN A 27 8.47 0.63 -28.42
CA GLN A 27 8.96 1.94 -28.04
C GLN A 27 9.58 1.71 -26.66
N GLY A 28 10.85 1.30 -26.66
CA GLY A 28 11.67 1.23 -25.47
C GLY A 28 11.75 2.65 -24.93
N SER A 29 10.83 2.97 -24.02
CA SER A 29 10.95 4.16 -23.20
C SER A 29 12.35 4.09 -22.57
N PRO A 30 13.11 5.21 -22.56
CA PRO A 30 14.41 5.22 -21.91
C PRO A 30 14.23 4.59 -20.53
N ALA A 31 15.02 3.56 -20.24
CA ALA A 31 14.87 2.78 -19.02
C ALA A 31 14.96 3.75 -17.85
N ALA A 32 13.80 4.16 -17.34
CA ALA A 32 13.72 4.95 -16.13
C ALA A 32 14.43 4.10 -15.08
N GLY A 33 15.41 4.67 -14.40
CA GLY A 33 16.12 3.95 -13.35
C GLY A 33 15.15 3.32 -12.35
N PRO A 34 15.59 2.31 -11.59
CA PRO A 34 14.71 1.57 -10.69
C PRO A 34 13.92 2.50 -9.79
N ARG A 35 12.63 2.21 -9.60
CA ARG A 35 11.78 3.03 -8.73
C ARG A 35 12.13 2.74 -7.29
N THR A 36 12.04 3.76 -6.44
CA THR A 36 12.35 3.64 -5.01
C THR A 36 11.28 2.83 -4.27
N VAL A 37 11.65 2.32 -3.10
CA VAL A 37 10.72 1.69 -2.16
C VAL A 37 9.52 2.59 -1.86
N SER A 38 9.76 3.87 -1.55
CA SER A 38 8.71 4.85 -1.26
C SER A 38 7.75 5.05 -2.44
N TRP A 39 8.27 5.09 -3.67
CA TRP A 39 7.43 5.20 -4.85
C TRP A 39 6.50 3.99 -4.98
N TYR A 40 7.02 2.76 -4.84
CA TYR A 40 6.18 1.56 -4.86
C TYR A 40 5.22 1.48 -3.67
N ALA A 41 5.58 2.03 -2.51
CA ALA A 41 4.68 2.09 -1.35
C ALA A 41 3.42 2.91 -1.67
N ASP A 42 3.60 4.01 -2.41
CA ASP A 42 2.54 4.95 -2.79
C ASP A 42 1.81 4.55 -4.09
N HIS A 43 2.31 3.56 -4.84
CA HIS A 43 1.74 3.09 -6.11
C HIS A 43 1.39 1.59 -6.06
N PRO A 44 0.27 1.20 -5.41
CA PRO A 44 -0.02 -0.21 -5.11
C PRO A 44 -0.23 -1.08 -6.36
N GLN A 45 -0.80 -0.53 -7.43
CA GLN A 45 -0.99 -1.27 -8.69
C GLN A 45 0.36 -1.59 -9.34
N ALA A 46 1.26 -0.61 -9.42
CA ALA A 46 2.59 -0.82 -9.99
C ALA A 46 3.41 -1.79 -9.14
N ARG A 47 3.34 -1.68 -7.81
CA ARG A 47 3.97 -2.62 -6.88
C ARG A 47 3.50 -4.05 -7.12
N ALA A 48 2.19 -4.27 -7.21
CA ALA A 48 1.62 -5.60 -7.44
C ALA A 48 2.02 -6.19 -8.79
N GLN A 49 2.03 -5.39 -9.86
CA GLN A 49 2.45 -5.83 -11.20
C GLN A 49 3.92 -6.28 -11.20
N VAL A 50 4.80 -5.49 -10.58
CA VAL A 50 6.23 -5.85 -10.48
C VAL A 50 6.41 -7.09 -9.62
N GLN A 51 5.79 -7.15 -8.44
CA GLN A 51 5.87 -8.34 -7.57
C GLN A 51 5.43 -9.62 -8.28
N LEU A 52 4.37 -9.57 -9.09
CA LEU A 52 3.92 -10.71 -9.87
C LEU A 52 4.95 -11.11 -10.93
N ALA A 53 5.51 -10.15 -11.68
CA ALA A 53 6.58 -10.43 -12.63
C ALA A 53 7.82 -11.05 -11.96
N CYS A 54 8.18 -10.58 -10.76
CA CYS A 54 9.30 -11.14 -9.97
C CYS A 54 9.00 -12.56 -9.49
N PHE A 55 7.75 -12.85 -9.12
CA PHE A 55 7.30 -14.17 -8.71
C PHE A 55 7.33 -15.18 -9.86
N ASP A 56 6.92 -14.74 -11.06
CA ASP A 56 6.89 -15.58 -12.27
C ASP A 56 8.30 -15.87 -12.83
N ASP A 57 9.30 -15.04 -12.49
CA ASP A 57 10.68 -15.19 -12.95
C ASP A 57 11.71 -14.91 -11.84
N PRO A 58 11.76 -15.75 -10.79
CA PRO A 58 12.62 -15.52 -9.64
C PRO A 58 14.11 -15.67 -9.98
N GLY A 59 14.44 -16.38 -11.07
CA GLY A 59 15.81 -16.58 -11.52
C GLY A 59 16.40 -15.31 -12.13
N ARG A 60 15.75 -14.79 -13.19
CA ARG A 60 16.26 -13.61 -13.91
C ARG A 60 16.03 -12.32 -13.13
N LEU A 61 14.89 -12.19 -12.47
CA LEU A 61 14.46 -10.93 -11.84
C LEU A 61 14.63 -10.91 -10.32
N GLY A 62 14.98 -12.03 -9.68
CA GLY A 62 15.06 -12.09 -8.21
C GLY A 62 16.07 -11.15 -7.54
N ARG A 63 17.03 -10.62 -8.30
CA ARG A 63 18.00 -9.59 -7.83
C ARG A 63 17.82 -8.25 -8.53
N ASP A 64 16.79 -8.11 -9.35
CA ASP A 64 16.48 -6.86 -10.01
C ASP A 64 16.12 -5.80 -8.94
N PRO A 65 16.69 -4.58 -9.00
CA PRO A 65 16.42 -3.55 -8.02
C PRO A 65 14.93 -3.18 -7.91
N ASP A 66 14.15 -3.24 -9.00
CA ASP A 66 12.70 -2.99 -8.94
C ASP A 66 11.97 -4.10 -8.17
N CYS A 67 12.39 -5.36 -8.33
CA CYS A 67 11.86 -6.48 -7.55
C CYS A 67 12.15 -6.33 -6.05
N VAL A 68 13.40 -5.97 -5.70
CA VAL A 68 13.78 -5.72 -4.31
C VAL A 68 12.98 -4.56 -3.72
N ASN A 69 12.90 -3.44 -4.45
CA ASN A 69 12.21 -2.24 -3.97
C ASN A 69 10.69 -2.46 -3.84
N ALA A 70 10.07 -3.16 -4.78
CA ALA A 70 8.65 -3.49 -4.72
C ALA A 70 8.34 -4.42 -3.54
N GLN A 71 9.20 -5.40 -3.24
CA GLN A 71 9.02 -6.28 -2.08
C GLN A 71 9.19 -5.53 -0.75
N GLN A 72 10.23 -4.70 -0.64
CA GLN A 72 10.45 -3.86 0.55
C GLN A 72 9.29 -2.88 0.78
N ALA A 73 8.66 -2.39 -0.30
CA ALA A 73 7.53 -1.48 -0.20
C ALA A 73 6.30 -2.13 0.45
N SER A 74 6.07 -3.44 0.28
CA SER A 74 5.02 -4.15 1.02
C SER A 74 5.28 -4.15 2.53
N VAL A 75 6.55 -4.30 2.95
CA VAL A 75 6.94 -4.21 4.37
C VAL A 75 6.71 -2.80 4.89
N GLU A 76 7.11 -1.78 4.12
CA GLU A 76 6.92 -0.39 4.50
C GLU A 76 5.43 -0.05 4.67
N VAL A 77 4.57 -0.46 3.74
CA VAL A 77 3.11 -0.27 3.84
C VAL A 77 2.57 -0.97 5.09
N ALA A 78 2.94 -2.22 5.33
CA ALA A 78 2.50 -2.94 6.52
C ALA A 78 2.92 -2.26 7.82
N LEU A 79 4.14 -1.69 7.87
CA LEU A 79 4.62 -0.91 9.02
C LEU A 79 3.86 0.41 9.17
N ARG A 80 3.59 1.14 8.08
CA ARG A 80 2.78 2.37 8.10
C ARG A 80 1.37 2.08 8.64
N GLU A 81 0.75 1.01 8.15
CA GLU A 81 -0.56 0.58 8.63
C GLU A 81 -0.51 0.17 10.10
N ALA A 82 0.49 -0.63 10.51
CA ALA A 82 0.65 -1.02 11.91
C ALA A 82 0.77 0.21 12.82
N ARG A 83 1.62 1.17 12.47
CA ARG A 83 1.76 2.46 13.18
C ARG A 83 0.44 3.22 13.23
N SER A 84 -0.31 3.25 12.12
CA SER A 84 -1.62 3.91 12.09
C SER A 84 -2.65 3.23 13.00
N ARG A 85 -2.53 1.90 13.20
CA ARG A 85 -3.41 1.10 14.07
C ARG A 85 -3.00 1.17 15.54
N THR A 86 -1.71 1.30 15.85
CA THR A 86 -1.18 1.26 17.23
C THR A 86 -1.24 2.60 17.97
N GLY A 87 -1.79 3.66 17.35
CA GLY A 87 -1.79 5.00 17.95
C GLY A 87 -0.39 5.64 17.95
N THR A 88 -0.28 6.83 18.55
CA THR A 88 0.99 7.56 18.68
C THR A 88 1.96 6.76 19.55
N MET A 89 3.23 6.67 19.12
CA MET A 89 4.29 5.98 19.87
C MET A 89 5.15 6.94 20.69
N ASP A 90 4.89 8.25 20.62
CA ASP A 90 5.65 9.27 21.37
C ASP A 90 5.09 9.39 22.80
N PRO A 91 5.85 9.02 23.84
CA PRO A 91 5.38 9.14 25.22
C PRO A 91 5.21 10.59 25.69
N ASN A 92 5.66 11.59 24.91
CA ASN A 92 5.38 13.01 25.17
C ASN A 92 4.02 13.47 24.62
N ASP A 93 3.42 12.70 23.71
CA ASP A 93 2.08 12.96 23.19
C ASP A 93 1.03 12.41 24.17
N PRO A 94 0.09 13.23 24.67
CA PRO A 94 -1.00 12.77 25.52
C PRO A 94 -1.81 11.59 24.92
N ALA A 95 -1.90 11.49 23.59
CA ALA A 95 -2.64 10.40 22.95
C ALA A 95 -1.99 9.02 23.19
N PHE A 96 -0.68 8.94 23.48
CA PHE A 96 0.03 7.69 23.81
C PHE A 96 -0.52 7.08 25.11
N TRP A 97 -0.76 7.95 26.09
CA TRP A 97 -1.29 7.56 27.39
C TRP A 97 -2.79 7.30 27.36
N SER A 98 -3.52 7.94 26.44
CA SER A 98 -4.96 7.66 26.24
C SER A 98 -5.21 6.30 25.59
N SER A 99 -4.31 5.81 24.73
CA SER A 99 -4.47 4.49 24.09
C SER A 99 -4.28 3.30 25.05
N ASP A 100 -3.63 3.50 26.20
CA ASP A 100 -3.41 2.45 27.22
C ASP A 100 -3.66 3.02 28.65
N PRO A 101 -4.91 2.98 29.13
CA PRO A 101 -5.28 3.52 30.44
C PRO A 101 -4.60 2.84 31.62
N GLU A 102 -4.25 1.55 31.51
CA GLU A 102 -3.59 0.81 32.60
C GLU A 102 -2.15 1.26 32.75
N ASN A 103 -1.41 1.34 31.64
CA ASN A 103 -0.05 1.87 31.65
C ASN A 103 -0.02 3.33 32.12
N ARG A 104 -0.96 4.16 31.67
CA ARG A 104 -1.13 5.52 32.18
C ARG A 104 -1.35 5.58 33.68
N LEU A 105 -2.22 4.74 34.24
CA LEU A 105 -2.46 4.68 35.68
C LEU A 105 -1.17 4.33 36.44
N SER A 106 -0.41 3.34 35.95
CA SER A 106 0.88 2.95 36.52
C SER A 106 1.86 4.13 36.53
N GLN A 107 2.01 4.83 35.40
CA GLN A 107 2.85 6.02 35.29
C GLN A 107 2.42 7.11 36.28
N LEU A 108 1.12 7.42 36.36
CA LEU A 108 0.61 8.43 37.28
C LEU A 108 0.83 8.08 38.75
N MET A 109 0.77 6.79 39.12
CA MET A 109 1.13 6.33 40.47
C MET A 109 2.61 6.56 40.78
N MET A 110 3.50 6.40 39.80
CA MET A 110 4.92 6.72 39.94
C MET A 110 5.15 8.23 40.03
N CYS A 111 4.52 9.01 39.14
CA CYS A 111 4.59 10.48 39.12
C CYS A 111 4.13 11.12 40.44
N ARG A 112 3.11 10.55 41.09
CA ARG A 112 2.67 11.02 42.41
C ARG A 112 3.78 10.90 43.48
N ARG A 113 4.68 9.93 43.35
CA ARG A 113 5.82 9.72 44.28
C ARG A 113 7.04 10.54 43.87
N ASN A 114 7.30 10.67 42.58
CA ASN A 114 8.38 11.50 42.04
C ASN A 114 7.85 12.33 40.85
N PRO A 115 7.52 13.62 41.07
CA PRO A 115 6.95 14.46 40.02
C PRO A 115 7.95 14.84 38.92
N ASN A 116 9.25 14.61 39.13
CA ASN A 116 10.29 14.90 38.15
C ASN A 116 10.57 13.70 37.21
N LEU A 117 9.76 12.64 37.26
CA LEU A 117 9.86 11.56 36.29
C LEU A 117 9.44 12.04 34.91
N ASP A 118 10.05 11.44 33.89
CA ASP A 118 9.71 11.74 32.51
C ASP A 118 8.23 11.47 32.23
N HIS A 119 7.67 12.29 31.32
CA HIS A 119 6.32 12.14 30.78
C HIS A 119 5.16 12.29 31.78
N CYS A 120 5.42 12.70 33.02
CA CYS A 120 4.35 12.96 33.99
C CYS A 120 3.35 14.01 33.51
N ASP A 121 3.83 15.06 32.82
CA ASP A 121 2.97 16.10 32.25
C ASP A 121 2.11 15.59 31.10
N ALA A 122 2.69 14.79 30.19
CA ALA A 122 1.97 14.19 29.07
C ALA A 122 0.88 13.22 29.56
N ALA A 123 1.21 12.35 30.52
CA ALA A 123 0.27 11.43 31.14
C ALA A 123 -0.88 12.18 31.83
N LYS A 124 -0.57 13.25 32.58
CA LYS A 124 -1.59 14.09 33.23
C LYS A 124 -2.46 14.85 32.23
N ARG A 125 -1.87 15.41 31.17
CA ARG A 125 -2.61 16.10 30.09
C ARG A 125 -3.61 15.17 29.41
N SER A 126 -3.27 13.90 29.20
CA SER A 126 -4.21 12.93 28.60
C SER A 126 -5.52 12.80 29.39
N LEU A 127 -5.46 12.80 30.74
CA LEU A 127 -6.66 12.79 31.60
C LEU A 127 -7.43 14.11 31.53
N LEU A 128 -6.74 15.25 31.42
CA LEU A 128 -7.39 16.55 31.30
C LEU A 128 -8.16 16.66 29.97
N ILE A 129 -7.62 16.09 28.89
CA ILE A 129 -8.27 16.03 27.58
C ILE A 129 -9.52 15.15 27.66
N GLU A 130 -9.40 13.92 28.20
CA GLU A 130 -10.54 13.01 28.33
C GLU A 130 -11.63 13.53 29.27
N ALA A 131 -11.24 14.29 30.30
CA ALA A 131 -12.18 14.97 31.18
C ALA A 131 -12.82 16.23 30.56
N GLY A 132 -12.47 16.58 29.31
CA GLY A 132 -12.97 17.78 28.62
C GLY A 132 -12.51 19.10 29.24
N LYS A 133 -11.47 19.07 30.09
CA LYS A 133 -10.94 20.26 30.78
C LYS A 133 -10.01 21.07 29.90
N ILE A 134 -9.37 20.41 28.93
CA ILE A 134 -8.52 21.03 27.91
C ILE A 134 -8.80 20.38 26.55
N GLN A 135 -8.49 21.08 25.46
CA GLN A 135 -8.57 20.54 24.11
C GLN A 135 -7.33 19.70 23.78
N ARG A 136 -7.49 18.78 22.82
CA ARG A 136 -6.43 17.89 22.33
C ARG A 136 -5.39 18.68 21.53
#